data_AF-A0A2A2KR40-F1
#
_entry.id   AF-A0A2A2KR40-F1
#
_cell.length_a   1.000
_cell.length_b   1.000
_cell.length_c   1.000
_cell.angle_alpha   90.00
_cell.angle_beta   90.00
_cell.angle_gamma   90.00
#
_symmetry.space_group_name_H-M   'P 1'
#
loop_
_entity.id
_entity.type
_entity.pdbx_description
1 polymer ?
#
loop_
_entity_poly.entity_id
_entity_poly.type
_entity_poly.pdbx_seq_one_letter_code
_entity_poly.pdbx_strand_id
1 'polypeptide(L)'
;MRLLQLERNLSLLFIFLLTVFTSADEHQIDKRQAGTTTESTTGEITHPPGAICDDGYTYWNYYCYKGNSSEVLPIEGEAQCQAEGGHEVSIHSQEENDFVLTLFGSNPPPLATIGFLNNGENSGWWDESPWGDYNSTGLNDTANIGYCMAIAYDSQTVEIGQWVSVACTEDYLPFVCKKLAYGTPTAATTTVSQVIFLYFRSMHKLRTAEHRSEQSRMDEL
;
A
#
# COMPACT_ATOMS: atom_id res chain seq x y z
N MET A 1 -12.96 -7.77 -43.57
CA MET A 1 -12.79 -6.32 -43.87
C MET A 1 -13.33 -5.40 -42.76
N ARG A 2 -14.32 -5.80 -41.93
CA ARG A 2 -14.78 -5.00 -40.78
C ARG A 2 -13.82 -4.99 -39.57
N LEU A 3 -13.05 -6.06 -39.32
CA LEU A 3 -12.05 -6.12 -38.24
C LEU A 3 -10.87 -5.15 -38.42
N LEU A 4 -10.42 -4.91 -39.67
CA LEU A 4 -9.35 -3.96 -39.97
C LEU A 4 -9.76 -2.48 -39.76
N GLN A 5 -11.07 -2.18 -39.78
CA GLN A 5 -11.56 -0.83 -39.43
C GLN A 5 -11.66 -0.62 -37.92
N LEU A 6 -11.84 -1.68 -37.13
CA LEU A 6 -11.88 -1.62 -35.66
C LEU A 6 -10.48 -1.37 -35.07
N GLU A 7 -9.46 -2.08 -35.58
CA GLU A 7 -8.04 -1.89 -35.22
C GLU A 7 -7.55 -0.47 -35.53
N ARG A 8 -7.95 0.07 -36.69
CA ARG A 8 -7.61 1.43 -37.11
C ARG A 8 -8.30 2.49 -36.25
N ASN A 9 -9.54 2.24 -35.82
CA ASN A 9 -10.25 3.12 -34.89
C ASN A 9 -9.67 3.07 -33.47
N LEU A 10 -9.18 1.91 -33.02
CA LEU A 10 -8.55 1.75 -31.70
C LEU A 10 -7.18 2.44 -31.63
N SER A 11 -6.39 2.36 -32.70
CA SER A 11 -5.12 3.10 -32.83
C SER A 11 -5.34 4.62 -32.87
N LEU A 12 -6.39 5.09 -33.55
CA LEU A 12 -6.77 6.51 -33.55
C LEU A 12 -7.27 6.99 -32.18
N LEU A 13 -8.00 6.16 -31.43
CA LEU A 13 -8.40 6.45 -30.04
C LEU A 13 -7.19 6.54 -29.09
N PHE A 14 -6.19 5.68 -29.27
CA PHE A 14 -4.95 5.71 -28.49
C PHE A 14 -4.14 6.99 -28.75
N ILE A 15 -4.06 7.42 -30.01
CA ILE A 15 -3.41 8.68 -30.39
C ILE A 15 -4.18 9.88 -29.84
N PHE A 16 -5.52 9.85 -29.90
CA PHE A 16 -6.36 10.94 -29.38
C PHE A 16 -6.24 11.08 -27.85
N LEU A 17 -6.16 9.96 -27.13
CA LEU A 17 -5.92 9.96 -25.68
C LEU A 17 -4.53 10.54 -25.36
N LEU A 18 -3.47 10.12 -26.06
CA LEU A 18 -2.12 10.67 -25.87
C LEU A 18 -2.05 12.19 -26.10
N THR A 19 -2.84 12.74 -27.05
CA THR A 19 -2.89 14.19 -27.28
C THR A 19 -3.68 14.97 -26.22
N VAL A 20 -4.68 14.36 -25.59
CA VAL A 20 -5.43 14.98 -24.48
C VAL A 20 -4.57 15.07 -23.22
N PHE A 21 -3.66 14.11 -23.00
CA PHE A 21 -2.72 14.13 -21.87
C PHE A 21 -1.65 15.22 -21.96
N THR A 22 -1.38 15.80 -23.14
CA THR A 22 -0.43 16.91 -23.29
C THR A 22 -1.03 18.30 -23.04
N SER A 23 -2.34 18.42 -22.78
CA SER A 23 -3.02 19.71 -22.64
C SER A 23 -3.68 19.98 -21.28
N ALA A 24 -3.39 19.17 -20.25
CA ALA A 24 -3.96 19.33 -18.92
C ALA A 24 -2.88 19.68 -17.89
N ASP A 25 -2.21 20.82 -18.07
CA ASP A 25 -1.42 21.43 -17.01
C ASP A 25 -1.36 22.96 -17.20
N GLU A 26 -2.48 23.62 -16.90
CA GLU A 26 -2.45 25.02 -16.45
C GLU A 26 -3.77 25.37 -15.73
N HIS A 27 -3.79 25.27 -14.40
CA HIS A 27 -4.70 26.12 -13.62
C HIS A 27 -4.01 26.65 -12.36
N GLN A 28 -3.63 27.91 -12.49
CA GLN A 28 -3.21 28.90 -11.53
C GLN A 28 -4.08 28.91 -10.25
N ILE A 29 -3.46 28.73 -9.08
CA ILE A 29 -4.07 29.04 -7.76
C ILE A 29 -3.48 30.36 -7.24
N ASP A 30 -4.40 31.27 -6.93
CA ASP A 30 -4.23 32.68 -6.58
C ASP A 30 -3.61 32.90 -5.19
N LYS A 31 -2.86 34.01 -5.04
CA LYS A 31 -2.22 34.46 -3.79
C LYS A 31 -3.09 35.54 -3.13
N ARG A 32 -3.37 35.44 -1.82
CA ARG A 32 -3.53 36.60 -0.89
C ARG A 32 -3.52 36.16 0.59
N GLN A 33 -3.12 37.11 1.43
CA GLN A 33 -2.41 36.94 2.71
C GLN A 33 -3.27 36.95 3.99
N ALA A 34 -2.70 36.28 4.99
CA ALA A 34 -2.53 36.64 6.42
C ALA A 34 -3.75 36.84 7.35
N GLY A 35 -3.69 36.13 8.48
CA GLY A 35 -4.47 36.43 9.69
C GLY A 35 -4.17 35.45 10.84
N THR A 36 -3.17 35.78 11.66
CA THR A 36 -2.85 35.13 12.95
C THR A 36 -3.99 35.33 13.95
N THR A 37 -4.42 34.30 14.68
CA THR A 37 -4.86 34.43 16.08
C THR A 37 -4.64 33.10 16.82
N THR A 38 -3.86 33.18 17.88
CA THR A 38 -3.55 32.11 18.83
C THR A 38 -4.66 32.00 19.87
N GLU A 39 -5.24 30.82 20.07
CA GLU A 39 -5.93 30.50 21.33
C GLU A 39 -5.71 29.03 21.70
N SER A 40 -5.28 28.84 22.94
CA SER A 40 -4.83 27.59 23.53
C SER A 40 -6.02 26.77 24.00
N THR A 41 -6.12 25.50 23.58
CA THR A 41 -6.94 24.48 24.25
C THR A 41 -6.26 23.13 24.13
N THR A 42 -6.15 22.48 25.28
CA THR A 42 -5.62 21.16 25.63
C THR A 42 -5.63 20.13 24.49
N GLY A 43 -4.46 19.55 24.22
CA GLY A 43 -4.19 18.66 23.09
C GLY A 43 -5.02 17.37 23.12
N GLU A 44 -5.96 17.30 22.18
CA GLU A 44 -6.58 16.08 21.69
C GLU A 44 -6.01 15.80 20.29
N ILE A 45 -5.58 14.55 20.05
CA ILE A 45 -4.95 14.13 18.80
C ILE A 45 -5.94 14.40 17.65
N THR A 46 -5.55 15.30 16.74
CA THR A 46 -6.36 15.80 15.63
C THR A 46 -6.59 14.72 14.58
N HIS A 47 -7.57 13.85 14.82
CA HIS A 47 -8.16 13.01 13.78
C HIS A 47 -8.94 13.93 12.81
N PRO A 48 -8.85 13.72 11.49
CA PRO A 48 -9.82 14.29 10.57
C PRO A 48 -11.24 13.84 10.98
N PRO A 49 -12.26 14.70 10.85
CA PRO A 49 -13.63 14.35 11.21
C PRO A 49 -14.07 13.06 10.50
N GLY A 50 -14.31 12.00 11.29
CA GLY A 50 -14.79 10.71 10.79
C GLY A 50 -13.73 9.61 10.62
N ALA A 51 -12.43 9.89 10.83
CA ALA A 51 -11.41 8.84 10.84
C ALA A 51 -11.47 8.06 12.17
N ILE A 52 -11.79 6.77 12.10
CA ILE A 52 -11.96 5.90 13.28
C ILE A 52 -11.07 4.67 13.17
N CYS A 53 -10.39 4.31 14.26
CA CYS A 53 -9.64 3.07 14.40
C CYS A 53 -10.35 2.11 15.36
N ASP A 54 -10.19 0.81 15.12
CA ASP A 54 -10.66 -0.24 16.04
C ASP A 54 -9.88 -0.20 17.36
N ASP A 55 -10.43 -0.83 18.41
CA ASP A 55 -9.77 -0.92 19.70
C ASP A 55 -8.35 -1.50 19.58
N GLY A 56 -7.39 -0.84 20.23
CA GLY A 56 -5.97 -1.22 20.20
C GLY A 56 -5.19 -0.71 18.99
N TYR A 57 -5.84 -0.03 18.04
CA TYR A 57 -5.16 0.68 16.96
C TYR A 57 -5.00 2.17 17.27
N THR A 58 -3.87 2.73 16.85
CA THR A 58 -3.56 4.15 16.93
C THR A 58 -3.63 4.77 15.55
N TYR A 59 -4.39 5.86 15.42
CA TYR A 59 -4.50 6.59 14.17
C TYR A 59 -3.24 7.42 13.87
N TRP A 60 -2.80 7.38 12.61
CA TRP A 60 -1.85 8.32 12.06
C TRP A 60 -2.05 8.43 10.55
N ASN A 61 -2.10 9.67 10.03
CA ASN A 61 -2.11 9.96 8.58
C ASN A 61 -3.04 9.07 7.72
N TYR A 62 -4.34 8.99 8.06
CA TYR A 62 -5.38 8.20 7.39
C TYR A 62 -5.31 6.67 7.59
N TYR A 63 -4.33 6.18 8.34
CA TYR A 63 -4.20 4.77 8.67
C TYR A 63 -4.32 4.53 10.17
N CYS A 64 -4.60 3.29 10.52
CA CYS A 64 -4.63 2.74 11.85
C CYS A 64 -3.48 1.76 11.98
N TYR A 65 -2.69 1.88 13.05
CA TYR A 65 -1.53 1.03 13.30
C TYR A 65 -1.62 0.34 14.65
N LYS A 66 -1.10 -0.87 14.77
CA LYS A 66 -1.10 -1.64 16.01
C LYS A 66 0.20 -2.44 16.14
N GLY A 67 0.94 -2.21 17.22
CA GLY A 67 2.06 -3.07 17.62
C GLY A 67 1.53 -4.28 18.38
N ASN A 68 1.82 -5.49 17.89
CA ASN A 68 1.40 -6.74 18.50
C ASN A 68 2.61 -7.39 19.18
N SER A 69 2.59 -7.46 20.52
CA SER A 69 3.68 -8.05 21.31
C SER A 69 3.73 -9.58 21.28
N SER A 70 2.74 -10.24 20.66
CA SER A 70 2.75 -11.70 20.48
C SER A 70 3.83 -12.10 19.48
N GLU A 71 4.74 -12.96 19.91
CA GLU A 71 5.81 -13.47 19.05
C GLU A 71 5.29 -14.61 18.17
N VAL A 72 5.35 -14.40 16.85
CA VAL A 72 4.91 -15.35 15.82
C VAL A 72 5.88 -15.33 14.66
N LEU A 73 5.76 -16.30 13.75
CA LEU A 73 6.52 -16.25 12.51
C LEU A 73 6.07 -15.02 11.69
N PRO A 74 6.96 -14.29 10.99
CA PRO A 74 6.60 -13.18 10.12
C PRO A 74 5.41 -13.46 9.19
N ILE A 75 5.37 -14.65 8.58
CA ILE A 75 4.25 -15.03 7.70
C ILE A 75 2.92 -15.19 8.45
N GLU A 76 2.96 -15.56 9.72
CA GLU A 76 1.78 -15.65 10.59
C GLU A 76 1.35 -14.28 11.10
N GLY A 77 2.30 -13.35 11.31
CA GLY A 77 2.04 -11.94 11.61
C GLY A 77 1.24 -11.27 10.50
N GLU A 78 1.69 -11.41 9.25
CA GLU A 78 0.95 -10.96 8.06
C GLU A 78 -0.45 -11.57 7.98
N ALA A 79 -0.58 -12.89 8.19
CA ALA A 79 -1.89 -13.54 8.18
C ALA A 79 -2.85 -12.98 9.27
N GLN A 80 -2.31 -12.59 10.43
CA GLN A 80 -3.10 -11.94 11.49
C GLN A 80 -3.49 -10.51 11.11
N CYS A 81 -2.59 -9.72 10.53
CA CYS A 81 -2.94 -8.38 10.05
C CYS A 81 -4.02 -8.44 8.96
N GLN A 82 -3.94 -9.41 8.04
CA GLN A 82 -4.97 -9.65 7.02
C GLN A 82 -6.33 -10.00 7.64
N ALA A 83 -6.35 -10.85 8.68
CA ALA A 83 -7.57 -11.19 9.39
C ALA A 83 -8.23 -9.96 10.06
N GLU A 84 -7.45 -8.93 10.40
CA GLU A 84 -7.93 -7.66 10.95
C GLU A 84 -8.19 -6.57 9.88
N GLY A 85 -8.12 -6.93 8.59
CA GLY A 85 -8.42 -6.06 7.44
C GLY A 85 -7.26 -5.15 7.02
N GLY A 86 -6.02 -5.52 7.36
CA GLY A 86 -4.80 -4.79 7.02
C GLY A 86 -3.69 -5.69 6.50
N HIS A 87 -2.47 -5.19 6.61
CA HIS A 87 -1.24 -5.91 6.32
C HIS A 87 -0.20 -5.56 7.39
N GLU A 88 0.90 -6.31 7.45
CA GLU A 88 2.08 -5.80 8.13
C GLU A 88 2.48 -4.45 7.56
N VAL A 89 3.00 -3.57 8.43
CA VAL A 89 3.14 -2.15 8.13
C VAL A 89 4.06 -1.89 6.93
N SER A 90 3.54 -1.13 5.97
CA SER A 90 4.33 -0.41 4.96
C SER A 90 4.78 0.95 5.50
N ILE A 91 6.00 1.36 5.19
CA ILE A 91 6.61 2.60 5.71
C ILE A 91 7.16 3.44 4.55
N HIS A 92 6.61 4.64 4.36
CA HIS A 92 6.85 5.51 3.21
C HIS A 92 7.49 6.85 3.55
N SER A 93 7.79 7.11 4.83
CA SER A 93 8.52 8.31 5.24
C SER A 93 9.24 8.12 6.57
N GLN A 94 10.15 9.05 6.89
CA GLN A 94 10.81 9.07 8.19
C GLN A 94 9.80 9.27 9.33
N GLU A 95 8.81 10.14 9.13
CA GLU A 95 7.79 10.43 10.15
C GLU A 95 6.90 9.21 10.42
N GLU A 96 6.60 8.41 9.39
CA GLU A 96 5.89 7.14 9.57
C GLU A 96 6.76 6.13 10.34
N ASN A 97 8.05 6.02 10.00
CA ASN A 97 9.00 5.15 10.68
C ASN A 97 9.11 5.50 12.17
N ASP A 98 9.26 6.80 12.47
CA ASP A 98 9.33 7.32 13.85
C ASP A 98 8.02 7.06 14.59
N PHE A 99 6.87 7.19 13.92
CA PHE A 99 5.57 6.87 14.51
C PHE A 99 5.45 5.38 14.86
N VAL A 100 5.89 4.47 13.97
CA VAL A 100 5.91 3.02 14.22
C VAL A 100 6.74 2.66 15.45
N LEU A 101 7.82 3.39 15.73
CA LEU A 101 8.62 3.20 16.94
C LEU A 101 7.87 3.49 18.25
N THR A 102 6.74 4.20 18.19
CA THR A 102 5.95 4.54 19.39
C THR A 102 4.96 3.45 19.80
N LEU A 103 4.69 2.47 18.94
CA LEU A 103 3.54 1.57 19.05
C LEU A 103 3.62 0.53 20.18
N PHE A 104 4.81 0.25 20.73
CA PHE A 104 5.01 -0.69 21.84
C PHE A 104 5.12 -0.01 23.21
N GLY A 105 4.90 1.30 23.29
CA GLY A 105 4.92 2.03 24.56
C GLY A 105 6.28 2.02 25.26
N SER A 106 6.29 1.89 26.58
CA SER A 106 7.50 2.07 27.40
C SER A 106 8.47 0.89 27.40
N ASN A 107 8.04 -0.29 26.96
CA ASN A 107 8.85 -1.51 26.94
C ASN A 107 8.80 -2.15 25.55
N PRO A 108 9.43 -1.53 24.53
CA PRO A 108 9.45 -2.09 23.20
C PRO A 108 10.25 -3.40 23.14
N PRO A 109 9.88 -4.34 22.26
CA PRO A 109 10.73 -5.50 21.94
C PRO A 109 11.99 -5.04 21.19
N PRO A 110 13.08 -5.82 21.12
CA PRO A 110 14.26 -5.44 20.35
C PRO A 110 13.98 -5.23 18.85
N LEU A 111 13.15 -6.10 18.28
CA LEU A 111 12.75 -6.11 16.87
C LEU A 111 11.23 -6.33 16.77
N ALA A 112 10.62 -5.82 15.71
CA ALA A 112 9.28 -6.25 15.28
C ALA A 112 9.21 -6.35 13.76
N THR A 113 8.54 -7.37 13.24
CA THR A 113 8.33 -7.58 11.81
C THR A 113 7.50 -6.45 11.20
N ILE A 114 7.93 -6.02 10.01
CA ILE A 114 7.25 -5.05 9.14
C ILE A 114 6.97 -5.70 7.79
N GLY A 115 6.12 -5.09 6.96
CA GLY A 115 5.67 -5.71 5.73
C GLY A 115 6.65 -5.65 4.56
N PHE A 116 7.91 -5.27 4.78
CA PHE A 116 8.90 -5.17 3.71
C PHE A 116 9.50 -6.55 3.42
N LEU A 117 9.47 -6.92 2.15
CA LEU A 117 10.09 -8.12 1.62
C LEU A 117 11.32 -7.74 0.82
N ASN A 118 12.44 -8.42 1.05
CA ASN A 118 13.67 -8.21 0.28
C ASN A 118 14.51 -9.48 0.22
N ASN A 119 14.82 -9.93 -1.00
CA ASN A 119 15.70 -11.09 -1.23
C ASN A 119 16.98 -10.74 -2.01
N GLY A 120 17.30 -9.45 -2.12
CA GLY A 120 18.44 -8.94 -2.90
C GLY A 120 18.17 -8.78 -4.40
N GLU A 121 17.18 -9.48 -4.96
CA GLU A 121 16.77 -9.36 -6.37
C GLU A 121 15.45 -8.60 -6.54
N ASN A 122 14.52 -8.83 -5.62
CA ASN A 122 13.18 -8.27 -5.61
C ASN A 122 12.90 -7.68 -4.23
N SER A 123 12.18 -6.56 -4.24
CA SER A 123 11.73 -5.89 -3.04
C SER A 123 10.29 -5.42 -3.20
N GLY A 124 9.55 -5.32 -2.10
CA GLY A 124 8.17 -4.82 -2.11
C GLY A 124 7.51 -4.91 -0.75
N TRP A 125 6.32 -4.32 -0.65
CA TRP A 125 5.47 -4.36 0.54
C TRP A 125 4.37 -5.41 0.39
N TRP A 126 3.97 -6.06 1.49
CA TRP A 126 2.83 -6.99 1.50
C TRP A 126 1.52 -6.36 1.01
N ASP A 127 1.31 -5.07 1.29
CA ASP A 127 0.11 -4.32 0.90
C ASP A 127 0.12 -3.82 -0.56
N GLU A 128 1.13 -4.23 -1.34
CA GLU A 128 1.35 -3.84 -2.74
C GLU A 128 1.52 -2.31 -2.95
N SER A 129 1.75 -1.54 -1.89
CA SER A 129 2.09 -0.13 -2.00
C SER A 129 3.41 0.07 -2.77
N PRO A 130 3.58 1.19 -3.49
CA PRO A 130 4.84 1.50 -4.15
C PRO A 130 5.98 1.51 -3.14
N TRP A 131 7.10 0.90 -3.50
CA TRP A 131 8.32 0.92 -2.69
C TRP A 131 9.39 1.81 -3.35
N GLY A 132 10.40 2.22 -2.57
CA GLY A 132 11.54 3.02 -3.03
C GLY A 132 11.42 4.53 -2.80
N ASP A 133 10.31 4.97 -2.20
CA ASP A 133 10.08 6.33 -1.70
C ASP A 133 10.73 6.59 -0.34
N TYR A 134 10.89 5.55 0.49
CA TYR A 134 11.64 5.57 1.73
C TYR A 134 12.38 4.25 1.96
N ASN A 135 13.53 4.30 2.63
CA ASN A 135 14.32 3.13 2.96
C ASN A 135 15.16 3.38 4.21
N SER A 136 14.94 2.55 5.25
CA SER A 136 15.72 2.56 6.49
C SER A 136 16.48 1.25 6.70
N THR A 137 16.72 0.47 5.65
CA THR A 137 17.48 -0.79 5.75
C THR A 137 18.87 -0.52 6.30
N GLY A 138 19.19 -1.15 7.43
CA GLY A 138 20.49 -1.09 8.09
C GLY A 138 21.56 -1.89 7.36
N LEU A 139 22.71 -2.11 7.99
CA LEU A 139 23.85 -2.83 7.39
C LEU A 139 23.38 -4.17 6.78
N ASN A 140 23.49 -4.22 5.47
CA ASN A 140 23.01 -5.29 4.61
C ASN A 140 23.91 -6.53 4.80
N ASP A 141 23.65 -7.36 5.81
CA ASP A 141 24.33 -8.66 5.93
C ASP A 141 23.77 -9.62 4.87
N THR A 142 24.22 -9.40 3.65
CA THR A 142 23.88 -10.13 2.41
C THR A 142 24.18 -11.63 2.44
N ALA A 143 24.68 -12.17 3.56
CA ALA A 143 25.18 -13.54 3.63
C ALA A 143 24.11 -14.59 3.99
N ASN A 144 23.02 -14.23 4.67
CA ASN A 144 21.95 -15.19 5.07
C ASN A 144 20.60 -14.48 5.31
N ILE A 145 20.04 -13.91 4.25
CA ILE A 145 18.84 -13.06 4.34
C ILE A 145 17.58 -13.92 4.35
N GLY A 146 16.85 -13.90 5.46
CA GLY A 146 15.43 -14.23 5.43
C GLY A 146 14.68 -13.14 4.67
N TYR A 147 13.80 -13.54 3.76
CA TYR A 147 13.07 -12.66 2.83
C TYR A 147 12.28 -11.53 3.53
N CYS A 148 12.07 -11.63 4.84
CA CYS A 148 11.26 -10.74 5.66
C CYS A 148 12.14 -9.73 6.40
N MET A 149 11.56 -8.60 6.77
CA MET A 149 12.27 -7.50 7.40
C MET A 149 11.62 -7.14 8.74
N ALA A 150 12.44 -6.71 9.69
CA ALA A 150 11.99 -6.21 10.98
C ALA A 150 12.61 -4.84 11.25
N ILE A 151 11.87 -3.96 11.93
CA ILE A 151 12.38 -2.67 12.44
C ILE A 151 13.00 -2.87 13.82
N ALA A 152 14.15 -2.23 14.05
CA ALA A 152 14.84 -2.25 15.34
C ALA A 152 14.35 -1.14 16.29
N TYR A 153 14.08 -1.52 17.53
CA TYR A 153 13.71 -0.60 18.61
C TYR A 153 14.83 -0.40 19.63
N ASP A 154 15.87 -1.23 19.58
CA ASP A 154 17.12 -1.04 20.31
C ASP A 154 18.32 -0.97 19.36
N SER A 155 19.50 -0.68 19.92
CA SER A 155 20.72 -0.51 19.15
C SER A 155 21.64 -1.75 19.16
N GLN A 156 21.10 -2.97 19.39
CA GLN A 156 21.92 -4.18 19.50
C GLN A 156 22.33 -4.73 18.12
N THR A 157 21.45 -4.68 17.13
CA THR A 157 21.68 -5.24 15.79
C THR A 157 22.02 -4.16 14.76
N VAL A 158 21.24 -3.08 14.75
CA VAL A 158 21.37 -1.88 13.90
C VAL A 158 20.93 -0.66 14.71
N GLU A 159 20.99 0.56 14.16
CA GLU A 159 20.48 1.74 14.87
C GLU A 159 18.95 1.66 15.05
N ILE A 160 18.43 2.29 16.10
CA ILE A 160 16.98 2.36 16.34
C ILE A 160 16.29 2.96 15.11
N GLY A 161 15.23 2.31 14.65
CA GLY A 161 14.48 2.70 13.46
C GLY A 161 15.03 2.17 12.14
N GLN A 162 16.18 1.49 12.15
CA GLN A 162 16.67 0.78 10.97
C GLN A 162 16.03 -0.60 10.82
N TRP A 163 15.98 -1.08 9.58
CA TRP A 163 15.39 -2.37 9.24
C TRP A 163 16.48 -3.42 9.02
N VAL A 164 16.25 -4.63 9.52
CA VAL A 164 17.16 -5.77 9.40
C VAL A 164 16.42 -6.98 8.81
N SER A 165 17.14 -7.81 8.06
CA SER A 165 16.60 -9.08 7.55
C SER A 165 16.41 -10.08 8.69
N VAL A 166 15.28 -10.81 8.63
CA VAL A 166 14.89 -11.87 9.58
C VAL A 166 14.31 -13.06 8.82
N ALA A 167 14.44 -14.27 9.37
CA ALA A 167 13.93 -15.50 8.80
C ALA A 167 12.40 -15.55 8.87
N CYS A 168 11.73 -15.56 7.72
CA CYS A 168 10.26 -15.59 7.62
C CYS A 168 9.59 -16.78 8.32
N THR A 169 10.31 -17.88 8.52
CA THR A 169 9.76 -19.16 9.00
C THR A 169 10.51 -19.75 10.19
N GLU A 170 11.46 -19.00 10.77
CA GLU A 170 12.26 -19.49 11.90
C GLU A 170 12.31 -18.50 13.07
N ASP A 171 12.21 -17.19 12.80
CA ASP A 171 12.21 -16.17 13.85
C ASP A 171 10.79 -15.94 14.36
N TYR A 172 10.60 -16.03 15.68
CA TYR A 172 9.35 -15.67 16.34
C TYR A 172 9.49 -14.24 16.86
N LEU A 173 8.78 -13.30 16.25
CA LEU A 173 8.91 -11.87 16.52
C LEU A 173 7.55 -11.21 16.74
N PRO A 174 7.50 -10.13 17.54
CA PRO A 174 6.40 -9.18 17.52
C PRO A 174 6.24 -8.59 16.11
N PHE A 175 5.08 -8.02 15.79
CA PHE A 175 4.79 -7.51 14.45
C PHE A 175 3.89 -6.28 14.51
N VAL A 176 3.91 -5.48 13.45
CA VAL A 176 3.13 -4.23 13.38
C VAL A 176 2.13 -4.31 12.24
N CYS A 177 0.84 -4.16 12.54
CA CYS A 177 -0.20 -4.08 11.52
C CYS A 177 -0.51 -2.63 11.13
N LYS A 178 -0.87 -2.41 9.86
CA LYS A 178 -1.40 -1.16 9.30
C LYS A 178 -2.66 -1.46 8.49
N LYS A 179 -3.68 -0.61 8.63
CA LYS A 179 -4.90 -0.62 7.80
C LYS A 179 -5.46 0.77 7.61
N LEU A 180 -6.27 0.96 6.57
CA LEU A 180 -6.98 2.24 6.38
C LEU A 180 -7.92 2.51 7.55
N ALA A 181 -7.94 3.76 8.03
CA ALA A 181 -8.91 4.17 9.03
C ALA A 181 -10.31 4.24 8.41
N TYR A 182 -11.34 3.83 9.16
CA TYR A 182 -12.73 3.94 8.70
C TYR A 182 -13.10 5.40 8.47
N GLY A 183 -13.99 5.64 7.50
CA GLY A 183 -14.48 6.99 7.20
C GLY A 183 -13.46 7.92 6.53
N THR A 184 -12.24 7.43 6.29
CA THR A 184 -11.32 8.12 5.38
C THR A 184 -11.90 8.02 3.96
N PRO A 185 -11.89 9.11 3.18
CA PRO A 185 -12.13 8.98 1.75
C PRO A 185 -10.97 8.14 1.23
N THR A 186 -11.20 6.84 1.04
CA THR A 186 -10.35 6.05 0.16
C THR A 186 -10.47 6.79 -1.16
N ALA A 187 -9.41 7.51 -1.56
CA ALA A 187 -9.32 7.96 -2.93
C ALA A 187 -9.52 6.69 -3.73
N ALA A 188 -10.66 6.58 -4.40
CA ALA A 188 -10.99 5.44 -5.22
C ALA A 188 -10.01 5.50 -6.39
N THR A 189 -8.78 5.08 -6.15
CA THR A 189 -7.71 5.00 -7.13
C THR A 189 -8.08 3.80 -7.98
N THR A 190 -9.04 4.02 -8.87
CA THR A 190 -9.29 3.12 -9.99
C THR A 190 -8.05 3.25 -10.84
N THR A 191 -7.04 2.42 -10.55
CA THR A 191 -5.80 2.44 -11.31
C THR A 191 -6.13 2.14 -12.76
N VAL A 192 -5.38 2.75 -13.67
CA VAL A 192 -5.52 2.50 -15.12
C VAL A 192 -5.46 0.99 -15.39
N SER A 193 -4.70 0.24 -14.58
CA SER A 193 -4.63 -1.22 -14.61
C SER A 193 -5.98 -1.91 -14.30
N GLN A 194 -6.73 -1.43 -13.30
CA GLN A 194 -8.08 -1.93 -13.00
C GLN A 194 -9.07 -1.59 -14.12
N VAL A 195 -9.01 -0.39 -14.70
CA VAL A 195 -9.85 -0.02 -15.86
C VAL A 195 -9.55 -0.90 -17.06
N ILE A 196 -8.26 -1.12 -17.35
CA ILE A 196 -7.79 -2.00 -18.42
C ILE A 196 -8.24 -3.44 -18.18
N PHE A 197 -8.12 -3.94 -16.95
CA PHE A 197 -8.57 -5.29 -16.60
C PHE A 197 -10.08 -5.46 -16.77
N LEU A 198 -10.87 -4.47 -16.33
CA LEU A 198 -12.33 -4.46 -16.53
C LEU A 198 -12.69 -4.36 -18.02
N TYR A 199 -11.93 -3.60 -18.80
CA TYR A 199 -12.09 -3.50 -20.25
C TYR A 199 -11.80 -4.84 -20.94
N PHE A 200 -10.66 -5.48 -20.65
CA PHE A 200 -10.31 -6.79 -21.21
C PHE A 200 -11.30 -7.88 -20.80
N ARG A 201 -11.74 -7.88 -19.54
CA ARG A 201 -12.76 -8.82 -19.06
C ARG A 201 -14.09 -8.63 -19.78
N SER A 202 -14.46 -7.39 -20.09
CA SER A 202 -15.67 -7.07 -20.87
C SER A 202 -15.53 -7.49 -22.33
N MET A 203 -14.37 -7.25 -22.95
CA MET A 203 -14.08 -7.68 -24.32
C MET A 203 -14.06 -9.20 -24.46
N HIS A 204 -13.51 -9.92 -23.48
CA HIS A 204 -13.54 -11.38 -23.46
C HIS A 204 -14.99 -11.91 -23.37
N LYS A 205 -15.84 -11.29 -22.55
CA LYS A 205 -17.27 -11.64 -22.47
C LYS A 205 -18.01 -11.39 -23.79
N LEU A 206 -17.70 -10.29 -24.50
CA LEU A 206 -18.29 -10.02 -25.81
C LEU A 206 -17.85 -11.05 -26.86
N ARG A 207 -16.56 -11.40 -26.89
CA ARG A 207 -16.02 -12.40 -27.81
C ARG A 207 -16.62 -13.79 -27.55
N THR A 208 -16.80 -14.19 -26.29
CA THR A 208 -17.44 -15.47 -25.97
C THR A 208 -18.93 -15.47 -26.30
N ALA A 209 -19.63 -14.34 -26.16
CA ALA A 209 -21.01 -14.20 -26.58
C ALA A 209 -21.17 -14.29 -28.11
N GLU A 210 -20.27 -13.66 -28.87
CA GLU A 210 -20.25 -13.71 -30.34
C GLU A 210 -19.99 -15.15 -30.83
N HIS A 211 -18.99 -15.84 -30.28
CA HIS A 211 -18.72 -17.25 -30.61
C HIS A 211 -19.90 -18.17 -30.28
N ARG A 212 -20.62 -17.93 -29.18
CA ARG A 212 -21.82 -18.70 -28.83
C ARG A 212 -22.97 -18.43 -29.81
N SER A 213 -23.12 -17.19 -30.26
CA SER A 213 -24.11 -16.81 -31.27
C SER A 213 -23.80 -17.44 -32.63
N GLU A 214 -22.54 -17.52 -33.03
CA GLU A 214 -22.13 -18.15 -34.29
C GLU A 214 -22.35 -19.67 -34.27
N GLN A 215 -22.03 -20.33 -33.15
CA GLN A 215 -22.27 -21.76 -32.97
C GLN A 215 -23.78 -22.09 -33.01
N SER A 216 -24.61 -21.31 -32.32
CA SER A 216 -26.06 -21.53 -32.32
C SER A 216 -26.67 -21.38 -33.72
N ARG A 217 -26.11 -20.48 -34.55
CA ARG A 217 -26.53 -20.28 -35.94
C ARG A 217 -26.04 -21.39 -36.89
N MET A 218 -24.99 -22.12 -36.51
CA MET A 218 -24.48 -23.28 -37.24
C MET A 218 -25.27 -24.56 -36.93
N ASP A 219 -25.81 -24.69 -35.71
CA ASP A 219 -26.58 -25.86 -35.27
C ASP A 219 -28.04 -25.86 -35.79
N GLU A 220 -28.52 -24.74 -36.33
CA GLU A 220 -29.87 -24.58 -36.95
C GLU A 220 -29.89 -24.81 -38.48
N LEU A 221 -28.74 -25.12 -39.09
CA LEU A 221 -28.57 -25.42 -40.53
C LEU A 221 -28.45 -26.93 -40.78
#